data_AF-A0A2D0JTL1-F1
#
_entry.id   AF-A0A2D0JTL1-F1
#
_cell.length_a   1.000
_cell.length_b   1.000
_cell.length_c   1.000
_cell.angle_alpha   90.00
_cell.angle_beta   90.00
_cell.angle_gamma   90.00
#
_symmetry.space_group_name_H-M   'P 1'
#
loop_
_entity.id
_entity.type
_entity.pdbx_description
1 polymer ?
#
loop_
_entity_poly.entity_id
_entity_poly.type
_entity_poly.pdbx_seq_one_letter_code
_entity_poly.pdbx_strand_id
1 'polypeptide(L)'
;MTGTGDIAYYQQPNFSIELSLIDTTDAKEGTYLMILDAEGIRNARVPSVKVGGEIEYVNIPSTASSNKVVCAIYIKDKGNSSYPLVGTIYLNYHPLSELVDITTVKISPESQLGLNVDRVDRTKFNFKLKAK
;
A
#
# COMPACT_ATOMS: atom_id res chain seq x y z
N MET A 1 -40.03 2.85 19.40
CA MET A 1 -39.54 2.83 18.01
C MET A 1 -38.09 3.24 18.03
N THR A 2 -37.26 2.34 17.50
CA THR A 2 -35.80 2.31 17.50
C THR A 2 -35.19 3.44 16.67
N GLY A 3 -34.43 4.33 17.30
CA GLY A 3 -33.40 5.09 16.62
C GLY A 3 -32.14 4.25 16.58
N THR A 4 -31.97 3.44 15.54
CA THR A 4 -30.68 2.80 15.23
C THR A 4 -29.74 3.90 14.76
N GLY A 5 -29.13 4.59 15.72
CA GLY A 5 -27.90 5.32 15.46
C GLY A 5 -26.87 4.27 15.06
N ASP A 6 -26.42 4.31 13.81
CA ASP A 6 -25.26 3.56 13.37
C ASP A 6 -24.07 4.02 14.22
N ILE A 7 -23.82 3.30 15.33
CA ILE A 7 -22.60 3.44 16.10
C ILE A 7 -21.53 2.84 15.19
N ALA A 8 -20.96 3.68 14.31
CA ALA A 8 -19.69 3.39 13.69
C ALA A 8 -18.68 3.28 14.83
N TYR A 9 -18.47 2.07 15.33
CA TYR A 9 -17.33 1.75 16.19
C TYR A 9 -16.08 2.06 15.36
N TYR A 10 -15.55 3.27 15.52
CA TYR A 10 -14.22 3.62 15.03
C TYR A 10 -13.23 2.77 15.81
N GLN A 11 -12.98 1.55 15.32
CA GLN A 11 -11.91 0.71 15.83
C GLN A 11 -10.61 1.51 15.73
N GLN A 12 -9.95 1.72 16.86
CA GLN A 12 -8.64 2.35 16.85
C GLN A 12 -7.69 1.52 15.98
N PRO A 13 -6.83 2.16 15.17
CA PRO A 13 -5.85 1.44 14.37
C PRO A 13 -4.93 0.61 15.26
N ASN A 14 -4.71 -0.65 14.90
CA ASN A 14 -3.74 -1.53 15.55
C ASN A 14 -2.31 -1.04 15.25
N PHE A 15 -2.08 -0.59 14.01
CA PHE A 15 -0.85 0.08 13.58
C PHE A 15 -1.13 0.94 12.35
N SER A 16 -0.18 1.79 11.95
CA SER A 16 -0.21 2.52 10.69
C SER A 16 1.08 2.31 9.91
N ILE A 17 0.99 2.35 8.58
CA ILE A 17 2.15 2.38 7.68
C ILE A 17 2.12 3.66 6.84
N GLU A 18 3.30 4.18 6.51
CA GLU A 18 3.46 5.31 5.61
C GLU A 18 4.09 4.83 4.30
N LEU A 19 3.38 5.00 3.20
CA LEU A 19 3.81 4.48 1.90
C LEU A 19 3.98 5.60 0.89
N SER A 20 5.03 5.52 0.08
CA SER A 20 5.17 6.29 -1.15
C SER A 20 5.36 5.36 -2.34
N LEU A 21 4.69 5.65 -3.46
CA LEU A 21 4.90 4.98 -4.74
C LEU A 21 5.78 5.86 -5.61
N ILE A 22 7.02 5.44 -5.83
CA ILE A 22 7.99 6.16 -6.67
C ILE A 22 8.01 5.49 -8.04
N ASP A 23 7.53 6.21 -9.05
CA ASP A 23 7.60 5.81 -10.44
C ASP A 23 8.98 6.10 -11.03
N THR A 24 9.74 5.03 -11.24
CA THR A 24 11.04 5.05 -11.94
C THR A 24 10.91 4.57 -13.39
N THR A 25 9.70 4.48 -13.92
CA THR A 25 9.46 4.25 -15.35
C THR A 25 9.49 5.57 -16.13
N ASP A 26 9.47 5.49 -17.46
CA ASP A 26 9.34 6.65 -18.34
C ASP A 26 7.89 7.11 -18.57
N ALA A 27 6.93 6.63 -17.75
CA ALA A 27 5.52 7.04 -17.86
C ALA A 27 5.33 8.55 -17.58
N LYS A 28 4.12 9.08 -17.74
CA LYS A 28 3.86 10.46 -17.32
C LYS A 28 3.72 10.53 -15.80
N GLU A 29 3.98 11.69 -15.22
CA GLU A 29 3.75 11.88 -13.79
C GLU A 29 2.29 11.61 -13.43
N GLY A 30 2.09 10.94 -12.28
CA GLY A 30 0.76 10.55 -11.84
C GLY A 30 0.08 9.56 -12.78
N THR A 31 0.78 8.80 -13.63
CA THR A 31 0.14 7.74 -14.44
C THR A 31 -0.39 6.62 -13.55
N TYR A 32 0.37 6.22 -12.53
CA TYR A 32 0.08 5.03 -11.74
C TYR A 32 -0.59 5.34 -10.41
N LEU A 33 -1.36 4.38 -9.92
CA LEU A 33 -1.98 4.37 -8.61
C LEU A 33 -1.74 3.01 -7.96
N MET A 34 -1.08 2.99 -6.81
CA MET A 34 -1.00 1.79 -5.99
C MET A 34 -2.25 1.67 -5.12
N ILE A 35 -2.81 0.47 -5.08
CA ILE A 35 -3.96 0.11 -4.26
C ILE A 35 -3.55 -1.05 -3.36
N LEU A 36 -3.70 -0.87 -2.05
CA LEU A 36 -3.57 -1.94 -1.06
C LEU A 36 -4.95 -2.33 -0.57
N ASP A 37 -5.29 -3.61 -0.66
CA ASP A 37 -6.57 -4.11 -0.20
C ASP A 37 -6.40 -5.28 0.77
N ALA A 38 -6.95 -5.10 1.97
CA ALA A 38 -6.98 -6.07 3.04
C ALA A 38 -8.06 -5.68 4.04
N GLU A 39 -8.52 -6.67 4.81
CA GLU A 39 -9.31 -6.40 6.01
C GLU A 39 -8.53 -5.44 6.94
N GLY A 40 -9.21 -4.39 7.39
CA GLY A 40 -8.61 -3.36 8.25
C GLY A 40 -7.84 -2.24 7.55
N ILE A 41 -7.39 -2.43 6.29
CA ILE A 41 -6.73 -1.38 5.49
C ILE A 41 -7.72 -0.69 4.53
N ARG A 42 -8.74 -1.41 4.05
CA ARG A 42 -9.90 -0.89 3.29
C ARG A 42 -9.52 -0.10 2.01
N ASN A 43 -8.95 -0.77 1.00
CA ASN A 43 -8.64 -0.18 -0.32
C ASN A 43 -7.85 1.14 -0.25
N ALA A 44 -6.73 1.13 0.46
CA ALA A 44 -5.87 2.30 0.57
C ALA A 44 -5.22 2.64 -0.78
N ARG A 45 -5.13 3.94 -1.10
CA ARG A 45 -4.72 4.45 -2.41
C ARG A 45 -3.49 5.34 -2.28
N VAL A 46 -2.46 5.05 -3.05
CA VAL A 46 -1.17 5.74 -3.03
C VAL A 46 -0.80 6.16 -4.46
N PRO A 47 -0.99 7.45 -4.81
CA PRO A 47 -0.60 7.98 -6.12
C PRO A 47 0.92 7.84 -6.35
N SER A 48 1.32 7.63 -7.61
CA SER A 48 2.74 7.65 -7.97
C SER A 48 3.30 9.06 -8.05
N VAL A 49 4.48 9.28 -7.46
CA VAL A 49 5.34 10.45 -7.71
C VAL A 49 6.48 10.07 -8.64
N LYS A 50 7.03 11.02 -9.39
CA LYS A 50 8.20 10.75 -10.25
C LYS A 50 9.49 10.65 -9.45
N VAL A 51 10.40 9.81 -9.92
CA VAL A 51 11.77 9.78 -9.42
C VAL A 51 12.40 11.18 -9.50
N GLY A 52 13.02 11.64 -8.42
CA GLY A 52 13.57 12.99 -8.31
C GLY A 52 12.56 14.09 -7.97
N GLY A 53 11.26 13.78 -7.94
CA GLY A 53 10.22 14.65 -7.41
C GLY A 53 10.16 14.63 -5.88
N GLU A 54 9.29 15.48 -5.33
CA GLU A 54 9.01 15.48 -3.89
C GLU A 54 8.32 14.18 -3.48
N ILE A 55 8.87 13.52 -2.47
CA ILE A 55 8.35 12.23 -1.99
C ILE A 55 7.23 12.51 -0.99
N GLU A 56 6.00 12.24 -1.42
CA GLU A 56 4.82 12.27 -0.54
C GLU A 56 4.52 10.88 0.03
N TYR A 57 4.19 10.84 1.32
CA TYR A 57 3.80 9.62 2.02
C TYR A 57 2.32 9.64 2.37
N VAL A 58 1.63 8.55 2.06
CA VAL A 58 0.26 8.31 2.46
C VAL A 58 0.26 7.50 3.76
N ASN A 59 -0.33 8.05 4.81
CA ASN A 59 -0.58 7.32 6.05
C ASN A 59 -1.77 6.37 5.88
N ILE A 60 -1.54 5.09 6.14
CA ILE A 60 -2.52 4.02 6.00
C ILE A 60 -2.70 3.35 7.36
N PRO A 61 -3.78 3.67 8.09
CA PRO A 61 -4.11 2.97 9.32
C PRO A 61 -4.62 1.56 9.01
N SER A 62 -4.23 0.59 9.84
CA SER A 62 -4.76 -0.77 9.82
C SER A 62 -5.61 -0.98 11.07
N THR A 63 -6.92 -1.19 10.90
CA THR A 63 -7.82 -1.64 11.97
C THR A 63 -7.90 -3.16 12.06
N ALA A 64 -6.96 -3.88 11.44
CA ALA A 64 -6.93 -5.34 11.49
C ALA A 64 -6.69 -5.80 12.93
N SER A 65 -7.47 -6.79 13.37
CA SER A 65 -7.31 -7.41 14.70
C SER A 65 -6.01 -8.22 14.82
N SER A 66 -5.43 -8.63 13.69
CA SER A 66 -4.19 -9.38 13.60
C SER A 66 -2.99 -8.46 13.36
N ASN A 67 -1.86 -8.82 13.95
CA ASN A 67 -0.56 -8.20 13.65
C ASN A 67 0.02 -8.67 12.31
N LYS A 68 -0.48 -9.80 11.78
CA LYS A 68 -0.13 -10.32 10.46
C LYS A 68 -1.24 -10.00 9.48
N VAL A 69 -0.95 -9.21 8.46
CA VAL A 69 -1.92 -8.79 7.45
C VAL A 69 -1.42 -9.19 6.07
N VAL A 70 -2.21 -9.99 5.37
CA VAL A 70 -1.99 -10.32 3.95
C VAL A 70 -2.77 -9.31 3.14
N CYS A 71 -2.08 -8.52 2.32
CA CYS A 71 -2.73 -7.50 1.49
C CYS A 71 -2.56 -7.85 0.02
N ALA A 72 -3.64 -7.74 -0.74
CA ALA A 72 -3.51 -7.64 -2.18
C ALA A 72 -2.90 -6.26 -2.52
N ILE A 73 -2.00 -6.24 -3.49
CA ILE A 73 -1.43 -5.01 -4.04
C ILE A 73 -1.72 -4.96 -5.53
N TYR A 74 -2.18 -3.81 -5.99
CA TYR A 74 -2.43 -3.54 -7.40
C TYR A 74 -1.74 -2.24 -7.79
N ILE A 75 -1.17 -2.20 -8.98
CA ILE A 75 -0.85 -0.94 -9.65
C ILE A 75 -1.85 -0.78 -10.77
N LYS A 76 -2.64 0.29 -10.70
CA LYS A 76 -3.58 0.70 -11.74
C LYS A 76 -2.93 1.76 -12.61
N ASP A 77 -2.94 1.56 -13.93
CA ASP A 77 -2.70 2.63 -14.89
C ASP A 77 -3.99 3.45 -15.03
N LYS A 78 -3.95 4.73 -14.65
CA LYS A 78 -5.13 5.60 -14.69
C LYS A 78 -5.52 6.01 -16.11
N GLY A 79 -4.60 5.97 -17.08
CA GLY A 79 -4.85 6.39 -18.46
C GLY A 79 -5.72 5.40 -19.24
N ASN A 80 -5.58 4.11 -18.99
CA ASN A 80 -6.33 3.04 -19.68
C ASN A 80 -7.12 2.12 -18.72
N SER A 81 -7.08 2.39 -17.41
CA SER A 81 -7.73 1.58 -16.36
C SER A 81 -7.26 0.12 -16.25
N SER A 82 -6.12 -0.24 -16.86
CA SER A 82 -5.52 -1.56 -16.73
C SER A 82 -4.79 -1.74 -15.39
N TYR A 83 -4.48 -2.99 -15.06
CA TYR A 83 -3.72 -3.37 -13.86
C TYR A 83 -2.39 -4.01 -14.27
N PRO A 84 -1.38 -3.22 -14.69
CA PRO A 84 -0.10 -3.73 -15.16
C PRO A 84 0.73 -4.45 -14.08
N LEU A 85 0.36 -4.32 -12.80
CA LEU A 85 0.92 -5.11 -11.72
C LEU A 85 -0.17 -5.56 -10.75
N VAL A 86 -0.14 -6.84 -10.41
CA VAL A 86 -0.99 -7.45 -9.38
C VAL A 86 -0.10 -8.34 -8.51
N GLY A 87 -0.30 -8.31 -7.20
CA GLY A 87 0.47 -9.10 -6.28
C GLY A 87 -0.11 -9.20 -4.88
N THR A 88 0.72 -9.69 -3.98
CA THR A 88 0.40 -9.84 -2.56
C THR A 88 1.59 -9.41 -1.72
N ILE A 89 1.33 -8.62 -0.67
CA ILE A 89 2.32 -8.26 0.34
C ILE A 89 1.92 -8.83 1.70
N TYR A 90 2.91 -9.24 2.48
CA TYR A 90 2.72 -9.82 3.82
C TYR A 90 3.31 -8.88 4.87
N LEU A 91 2.44 -8.19 5.58
CA LEU A 91 2.79 -7.27 6.66
C LEU A 91 2.81 -8.01 7.99
N ASN A 92 3.81 -7.72 8.83
CA ASN A 92 3.89 -8.20 10.19
C ASN A 92 4.24 -7.04 11.13
N TYR A 93 3.31 -6.67 12.00
CA TYR A 93 3.49 -5.66 13.03
C TYR A 93 4.06 -6.29 14.31
N HIS A 94 5.06 -5.64 14.90
CA HIS A 94 5.71 -6.04 16.14
C HIS A 94 5.41 -5.00 17.22
N PRO A 95 4.40 -5.21 18.09
CA PRO A 95 3.91 -4.18 19.01
C PRO A 95 4.96 -3.67 19.99
N LEU A 96 5.86 -4.53 20.48
CA LEU A 96 6.89 -4.15 21.45
C LEU A 96 7.91 -3.16 20.87
N SER A 97 8.13 -3.22 19.56
CA SER A 97 9.05 -2.35 18.84
C SER A 97 8.33 -1.38 17.90
N GLU A 98 7.01 -1.32 17.90
CA GLU A 98 6.21 -0.47 17.00
C GLU A 98 6.72 -0.51 15.55
N LEU A 99 7.06 -1.72 15.10
CA LEU A 99 7.80 -1.94 13.87
C LEU A 99 6.95 -2.78 12.92
N VAL A 100 6.85 -2.38 11.65
CA VAL A 100 6.22 -3.21 10.62
C VAL A 100 7.30 -3.81 9.74
N ASP A 101 7.20 -5.10 9.45
CA ASP A 101 8.02 -5.77 8.44
C ASP A 101 7.17 -6.17 7.24
N ILE A 102 7.72 -5.95 6.05
CA ILE A 102 7.21 -6.51 4.81
C ILE A 102 7.99 -7.80 4.57
N THR A 103 7.45 -8.91 5.08
CA THR A 103 8.14 -10.21 5.09
C THR A 103 8.24 -10.84 3.71
N THR A 104 7.29 -10.55 2.83
CA THR A 104 7.26 -11.10 1.47
C THR A 104 6.46 -10.18 0.56
N VAL A 105 6.94 -10.02 -0.68
CA VAL A 105 6.23 -9.41 -1.80
C VAL A 105 6.18 -10.44 -2.92
N LYS A 106 4.98 -10.90 -3.30
CA LYS A 106 4.77 -11.82 -4.42
C LYS A 106 4.08 -11.07 -5.54
N ILE A 107 4.75 -10.92 -6.68
CA ILE A 107 4.18 -10.28 -7.87
C ILE A 107 3.74 -11.37 -8.84
N SER A 108 2.56 -11.21 -9.44
CA SER A 108 2.06 -12.13 -10.46
C SER A 108 3.05 -12.22 -11.63
N PRO A 109 3.38 -13.42 -12.15
CA PRO A 109 4.27 -13.59 -13.29
C PRO A 109 3.84 -12.79 -14.53
N GLU A 110 2.53 -12.64 -14.73
CA GLU A 110 1.92 -11.91 -15.84
C GLU A 110 1.99 -10.38 -15.70
N SER A 111 2.50 -9.88 -14.56
CA SER A 111 2.69 -8.44 -14.36
C SER A 111 3.72 -7.90 -15.36
N GLN A 112 3.37 -6.77 -15.98
CA GLN A 112 4.17 -6.04 -16.95
C GLN A 112 5.17 -5.09 -16.28
N LEU A 113 4.96 -4.78 -15.00
CA LEU A 113 5.85 -3.95 -14.19
C LEU A 113 6.50 -4.78 -13.07
N GLY A 114 7.63 -4.28 -12.60
CA GLY A 114 8.31 -4.75 -11.40
C GLY A 114 8.14 -3.77 -10.23
N LEU A 115 8.32 -4.28 -9.03
CA LEU A 115 8.19 -3.52 -7.80
C LEU A 115 9.32 -3.87 -6.84
N ASN A 116 10.08 -2.87 -6.43
CA ASN A 116 11.06 -2.99 -5.35
C ASN A 116 10.53 -2.25 -4.12
N VAL A 117 10.86 -2.73 -2.93
CA VAL A 117 10.41 -2.12 -1.68
C VAL A 117 11.62 -1.81 -0.82
N ASP A 118 11.78 -0.53 -0.48
CA ASP A 118 12.83 -0.05 0.41
C ASP A 118 12.21 0.42 1.72
N ARG A 119 12.79 0.01 2.83
CA ARG A 119 12.43 0.51 4.16
C ARG A 119 13.11 1.86 4.39
N VAL A 120 12.33 2.85 4.81
CA VAL A 120 12.81 4.18 5.19
C VAL A 120 12.88 4.32 6.71
N ASP A 121 11.88 3.80 7.42
CA ASP A 121 11.80 3.82 8.88
C ASP A 121 11.05 2.59 9.42
N ARG A 122 10.75 2.55 10.72
CA ARG A 122 10.02 1.46 11.42
C ARG A 122 8.70 1.11 10.74
N THR A 123 7.98 2.09 10.23
CA THR A 123 6.66 1.91 9.59
C THR A 123 6.54 2.60 8.22
N LYS A 124 7.66 3.11 7.68
CA LYS A 124 7.70 3.92 6.45
C LYS A 124 8.45 3.21 5.33
N PHE A 125 7.86 3.16 4.13
CA PHE A 125 8.39 2.40 3.00
C PHE A 125 8.25 3.15 1.67
N ASN A 126 9.25 2.97 0.82
CA ASN A 126 9.23 3.40 -0.57
C ASN A 126 9.00 2.20 -1.47
N PHE A 127 7.98 2.29 -2.31
CA PHE A 127 7.64 1.33 -3.34
C PHE A 127 8.12 1.86 -4.68
N LYS A 128 9.21 1.32 -5.20
CA LYS A 128 9.81 1.74 -6.48
C LYS A 128 9.24 0.89 -7.62
N LEU A 129 8.43 1.52 -8.46
CA LEU A 129 7.83 0.93 -9.64
C LEU A 129 8.79 1.04 -10.82
N LYS A 130 9.04 -0.07 -11.51
CA LYS A 130 9.99 -0.15 -12.63
C LYS A 130 9.40 -0.93 -13.80
N ALA A 131 9.91 -0.68 -15.00
CA ALA A 131 9.69 -1.57 -16.12
C ALA A 131 10.31 -2.95 -15.82
N LYS A 132 9.66 -4.01 -16.30
CA LYS A 132 10.15 -5.37 -16.14
C LYS A 132 11.13 -5.74 -17.24
#